data_AF-A0A345IP48-F1
#
_entry.id   AF-A0A345IP48-F1
#
_cell.length_a   1.000
_cell.length_b   1.000
_cell.length_c   1.000
_cell.angle_alpha   90.00
_cell.angle_beta   90.00
_cell.angle_gamma   90.00
#
_symmetry.space_group_name_H-M   'P 1'
#
loop_
_entity.id
_entity.type
_entity.pdbx_description
1 polymer ?
#
loop_
_entity_poly.entity_id
_entity_poly.type
_entity_poly.pdbx_seq_one_letter_code
_entity_poly.pdbx_strand_id
1 'polypeptide(L)' 'MQAIAEKTQQEELRRDFENEAEKRYAKIIATGETVSWKEMRGYLENYAAGDTAAVKPPVKKLGR' A
#
# COMPACT_ATOMS: atom_id res chain seq x y z
N MET A 1 27.16 -4.68 21.79
CA MET A 1 26.85 -3.63 20.79
C MET A 1 25.80 -4.09 19.75
N GLN A 2 24.84 -4.95 20.11
CA GLN A 2 23.78 -5.41 19.17
C GLN A 2 22.58 -4.44 19.11
N ALA A 3 22.18 -3.86 20.23
CA ALA A 3 20.99 -3.01 20.32
C ALA A 3 21.07 -1.68 19.52
N ILE A 4 22.27 -1.19 19.17
CA ILE A 4 22.43 0.05 18.38
C ILE A 4 22.27 -0.25 16.88
N ALA A 5 22.76 -1.39 16.39
CA ALA A 5 22.64 -1.79 15.00
C ALA A 5 21.18 -2.08 14.62
N GLU A 6 20.46 -2.77 15.50
CA GLU A 6 19.02 -3.03 15.33
C GLU A 6 18.22 -1.73 15.30
N LYS A 7 18.55 -0.77 16.15
CA LYS A 7 17.87 0.54 16.19
C LYS A 7 18.09 1.34 14.90
N THR A 8 19.32 1.39 14.39
CA THR A 8 19.61 2.09 13.12
C THR A 8 18.90 1.43 11.94
N GLN A 9 18.89 0.10 11.86
CA GLN A 9 18.18 -0.63 10.81
C GLN A 9 16.66 -0.41 10.87
N GLN A 10 16.08 -0.36 12.07
CA GLN A 10 14.65 -0.05 12.23
C GLN A 10 14.30 1.37 11.77
N GLU A 11 15.15 2.36 12.07
CA GLU A 11 14.95 3.74 11.61
C GLU A 11 15.06 3.85 10.08
N GLU A 12 15.98 3.12 9.46
CA GLU A 12 16.08 3.06 7.98
C GLU A 12 14.83 2.45 7.35
N LEU A 13 14.34 1.31 7.87
CA LEU A 13 13.11 0.68 7.40
C LEU A 13 11.89 1.60 7.55
N ARG A 14 11.81 2.32 8.67
CA ARG A 14 10.74 3.27 8.93
C ARG A 14 10.80 4.43 7.94
N ARG A 15 11.98 5.02 7.75
CA ARG A 15 12.16 6.12 6.80
C ARG A 15 11.81 5.71 5.38
N ASP A 16 12.21 4.51 4.96
CA ASP A 16 11.89 3.99 3.64
C ASP A 16 10.39 3.75 3.45
N PHE A 17 9.72 3.24 4.49
CA PHE A 17 8.27 3.10 4.51
C PHE A 17 7.54 4.45 4.39
N GLU A 18 7.97 5.45 5.18
CA GLU A 18 7.40 6.80 5.15
C GLU A 18 7.64 7.47 3.79
N ASN A 19 8.85 7.38 3.23
CA ASN A 19 9.18 7.90 1.90
C ASN A 19 8.32 7.29 0.79
N GLU A 20 8.08 5.98 0.84
CA GLU A 20 7.22 5.29 -0.13
C GLU A 20 5.76 5.71 0.03
N ALA A 21 5.28 5.91 1.26
CA ALA A 21 3.94 6.41 1.53
C ALA A 21 3.74 7.82 0.95
N GLU A 22 4.71 8.72 1.16
CA GLU A 22 4.68 10.08 0.60
C GLU A 22 4.67 10.08 -0.94
N LYS A 23 5.53 9.28 -1.57
CA LYS A 23 5.57 9.14 -3.04
C LYS A 23 4.23 8.68 -3.60
N ARG A 24 3.61 7.68 -2.96
CA ARG A 24 2.29 7.16 -3.36
C ARG A 24 1.21 8.23 -3.17
N TYR A 25 1.24 8.95 -2.06
CA TYR A 25 0.29 10.01 -1.79
C TYR A 25 0.40 11.14 -2.81
N ALA A 26 1.61 11.60 -3.12
CA ALA A 26 1.86 12.61 -4.14
C ALA A 26 1.32 12.18 -5.52
N LYS A 27 1.50 10.90 -5.88
CA LYS A 27 0.95 10.35 -7.12
C LYS A 27 -0.59 10.38 -7.13
N ILE A 28 -1.24 9.99 -6.03
CA ILE A 28 -2.71 10.03 -5.89
C ILE A 28 -3.22 11.47 -6.06
N ILE A 29 -2.56 12.45 -5.44
CA ILE A 29 -2.93 13.86 -5.59
C ILE A 29 -2.76 14.32 -7.04
N ALA A 30 -1.67 13.94 -7.70
CA ALA A 30 -1.39 14.36 -9.07
C ALA A 30 -2.35 13.74 -10.11
N THR A 31 -2.70 12.47 -9.98
CA THR A 31 -3.53 11.77 -10.97
C THR A 31 -5.02 11.75 -10.61
N GLY A 32 -5.34 11.91 -9.32
CA GLY A 32 -6.65 11.65 -8.76
C GLY A 32 -7.03 10.17 -8.78
N GLU A 33 -6.11 9.29 -9.13
CA GLU A 33 -6.35 7.85 -9.32
C GLU A 33 -6.08 7.08 -8.02
N THR A 34 -7.04 6.28 -7.60
CA THR A 34 -6.93 5.40 -6.44
C THR A 34 -7.67 4.09 -6.66
N VAL A 35 -7.51 3.15 -5.73
CA VAL A 35 -8.30 1.92 -5.66
C VAL A 35 -9.21 2.04 -4.45
N SER A 36 -10.50 1.71 -4.61
CA SER A 36 -11.42 1.65 -3.47
C SER A 36 -10.94 0.62 -2.44
N TRP A 37 -10.79 1.04 -1.20
CA TRP A 37 -10.40 0.12 -0.13
C TRP A 37 -11.41 -1.00 0.06
N LYS A 38 -12.71 -0.74 -0.13
CA LYS A 38 -13.75 -1.77 -0.04
C LYS A 38 -13.55 -2.87 -1.08
N GLU A 39 -13.22 -2.50 -2.32
CA GLU A 39 -13.01 -3.45 -3.41
C GLU A 39 -11.68 -4.20 -3.23
N MET A 40 -10.63 -3.49 -2.82
CA MET A 40 -9.32 -4.09 -2.53
C MET A 40 -9.39 -5.07 -1.36
N ARG A 41 -10.13 -4.73 -0.30
CA ARG A 41 -10.34 -5.61 0.84
C ARG A 41 -11.01 -6.92 0.42
N GLY A 42 -12.10 -6.84 -0.35
CA GLY A 42 -12.79 -8.04 -0.84
C GLY A 42 -11.87 -8.91 -1.72
N TYR A 43 -11.08 -8.29 -2.61
CA TYR A 43 -10.08 -9.01 -3.39
C TYR A 43 -9.05 -9.72 -2.50
N LEU A 44 -8.51 -9.05 -1.48
CA LEU A 44 -7.51 -9.64 -0.58
C LEU A 44 -8.08 -10.77 0.27
N GLU A 45 -9.32 -10.63 0.75
CA GLU A 45 -10.02 -11.68 1.49
C GLU A 45 -10.21 -12.94 0.62
N ASN A 46 -10.65 -12.78 -0.63
CA ASN A 46 -10.79 -13.90 -1.57
C ASN A 46 -9.43 -14.51 -1.95
N TYR A 47 -8.41 -13.67 -2.20
CA TYR A 47 -7.06 -14.11 -2.49
C TYR A 47 -6.47 -14.92 -1.32
N ALA A 48 -6.65 -14.46 -0.09
CA ALA A 48 -6.21 -15.17 1.11
C ALA A 48 -6.96 -16.50 1.32
N ALA A 49 -8.21 -16.59 0.86
CA ALA A 49 -8.99 -17.83 0.85
C ALA A 49 -8.59 -18.81 -0.28
N GLY A 50 -7.62 -18.45 -1.13
CA GLY A 50 -7.14 -19.29 -2.24
C GLY A 50 -8.00 -19.21 -3.50
N ASP A 51 -8.91 -18.23 -3.60
CA ASP A 51 -9.69 -18.02 -4.81
C ASP A 51 -8.82 -17.43 -5.94
N THR A 52 -8.46 -18.28 -6.88
CA THR A 52 -7.65 -17.90 -8.05
C THR A 52 -8.44 -17.08 -9.09
N ALA A 53 -9.77 -17.02 -8.98
CA ALA A 53 -10.62 -16.20 -9.82
C ALA A 53 -10.83 -14.78 -9.26
N ALA A 54 -10.30 -14.47 -8.07
CA ALA A 54 -10.40 -13.15 -7.48
C ALA A 54 -9.82 -12.07 -8.42
N VAL A 55 -10.67 -11.12 -8.83
CA VAL A 55 -10.29 -10.06 -9.78
C VAL A 55 -9.72 -8.88 -9.02
N LYS A 56 -8.52 -8.43 -9.41
CA LYS A 56 -7.92 -7.21 -8.87
C LYS A 56 -8.81 -5.99 -9.20
N PRO A 57 -9.15 -5.15 -8.21
CA PRO A 57 -10.00 -4.00 -8.46
C PRO A 57 -9.32 -3.01 -9.41
N PRO A 58 -10.09 -2.37 -10.32
CA PRO A 58 -9.54 -1.40 -11.23
C PRO A 58 -9.23 -0.08 -10.50
N VAL A 59 -8.30 0.67 -11.08
CA VAL A 59 -8.01 2.03 -10.67
C VAL A 59 -9.17 2.95 -11.08
N LYS A 60 -9.60 3.83 -10.18
CA LYS A 60 -10.71 4.76 -10.37
C LYS A 60 -10.31 6.18 -9.94
N LYS A 61 -10.93 7.19 -10.55
CA LYS A 61 -10.72 8.58 -10.13
C LYS A 61 -11.54 8.91 -8.88
N LEU A 62 -10.94 9.62 -7.94
CA LEU A 62 -11.62 10.13 -6.75
C LEU A 62 -12.68 11.16 -7.17
N GLY A 63 -13.96 10.93 -6.85
CA GLY A 63 -15.03 11.92 -7.03
C GLY A 63 -15.76 11.94 -8.37
N ARG A 64 -15.79 10.83 -9.12
CA ARG A 64 -16.73 10.62 -10.24
C ARG A 64 -17.66 9.46 -9.97
#